data_AF-A0A932Y1V9-F1
#
_entry.id   AF-A0A932Y1V9-F1
#
_cell.length_a   1.000
_cell.length_b   1.000
_cell.length_c   1.000
_cell.angle_alpha   90.00
_cell.angle_beta   90.00
_cell.angle_gamma   90.00
#
_symmetry.space_group_name_H-M   'P 1'
#
loop_
_entity.id
_entity.type
_entity.pdbx_description
1 polymer ?
#
loop_
_entity_poly.entity_id
_entity_poly.type
_entity_poly.pdbx_seq_one_letter_code
_entity_poly.pdbx_strand_id
1 'polypeptide(L)' 'MKSGEIRDKYLKFFADRGHRIIPAAPLVLENDPTTLFTSSG' A
#
# COMPACT_ATOMS: atom_id res chain seq x y z
N MET A 1 -8.75 18.34 -7.24
CA MET A 1 -8.24 17.33 -6.29
C MET A 1 -7.05 16.65 -6.93
N LYS A 2 -5.88 16.67 -6.29
CA LYS A 2 -4.67 16.00 -6.80
C LYS A 2 -4.71 14.52 -6.42
N SER A 3 -4.09 13.66 -7.22
CA SER A 3 -4.03 12.21 -6.95
C SER A 3 -3.45 11.89 -5.56
N GLY A 4 -2.46 12.66 -5.11
CA GLY A 4 -1.90 12.57 -3.75
C GLY A 4 -2.95 12.83 -2.66
N GLU A 5 -3.81 13.84 -2.82
CA GLU A 5 -4.85 14.17 -1.84
C GLU A 5 -5.89 13.06 -1.69
N ILE A 6 -6.20 12.32 -2.77
CA ILE A 6 -7.13 11.18 -2.72
C ILE A 6 -6.49 10.02 -1.95
N ARG A 7 -5.22 9.73 -2.22
CA ARG A 7 -4.45 8.70 -1.52
C ARG A 7 -4.40 8.98 -0.02
N ASP A 8 -4.11 10.22 0.37
CA ASP A 8 -4.04 10.60 1.78
C ASP A 8 -5.39 10.46 2.49
N LYS A 9 -6.49 10.84 1.82
CA LYS A 9 -7.84 10.66 2.37
C LYS A 9 -8.20 9.19 2.56
N TYR A 10 -7.84 8.33 1.61
CA TYR A 10 -8.06 6.88 1.73
C TYR A 10 -7.30 6.30 2.92
N LEU A 11 -6.01 6.61 3.05
CA LEU A 11 -5.18 6.12 4.15
C LEU A 11 -5.71 6.61 5.51
N LYS A 12 -6.08 7.90 5.60
CA LYS A 12 -6.63 8.48 6.84
C LYS A 12 -7.96 7.84 7.25
N PHE A 13 -8.85 7.59 6.30
CA PHE A 13 -10.16 6.97 6.56
C PHE A 13 -10.04 5.62 7.30
N PHE A 14 -9.06 4.80 6.90
CA PHE A 14 -8.81 3.50 7.54
C PHE A 14 -7.99 3.64 8.83
N ALA A 15 -7.05 4.59 8.89
CA ALA A 15 -6.30 4.90 10.11
C ALA A 15 -7.22 5.32 11.26
N ASP A 16 -8.21 6.18 10.99
CA ASP A 16 -9.22 6.62 11.97
C ASP A 16 -10.10 5.46 12.48
N ARG A 17 -10.10 4.31 11.77
CA ARG A 17 -10.79 3.07 12.16
C ARG A 17 -9.86 2.03 12.79
N GLY A 18 -8.65 2.43 13.18
CA GLY A 18 -7.68 1.58 13.85
C GLY A 18 -6.81 0.73 12.91
N HIS A 19 -6.85 0.94 11.59
CA HIS A 19 -5.93 0.26 10.67
C HIS A 19 -4.56 0.92 10.72
N ARG A 20 -3.49 0.12 10.69
CA ARG A 20 -2.13 0.63 10.60
C ARG A 20 -1.77 0.98 9.16
N ILE A 21 -1.22 2.16 8.93
CA ILE A 21 -0.64 2.51 7.64
C ILE A 21 0.70 1.78 7.52
N ILE A 22 0.82 0.91 6.51
CA ILE A 22 2.03 0.14 6.20
C ILE A 22 2.59 0.66 4.87
N PRO A 23 3.91 0.88 4.74
CA PRO A 23 4.54 1.23 3.48
C PRO A 23 4.27 0.19 2.38
N ALA A 24 4.25 0.63 1.12
CA ALA A 24 4.13 -0.28 0.00
C ALA A 24 5.30 -1.28 -0.02
N ALA A 25 5.00 -2.54 -0.35
CA ALA A 25 6.01 -3.57 -0.54
C ALA A 25 6.95 -3.21 -1.71
N PRO A 26 8.19 -3.70 -1.72
CA PRO A 26 9.10 -3.52 -2.86
C PRO A 26 8.53 -4.15 -4.13
N LEU A 27 8.94 -3.66 -5.30
CA LEU A 27 8.47 -4.20 -6.58
C LEU A 27 8.93 -5.64 -6.82
N VAL A 28 10.14 -5.99 -6.35
CA VAL A 28 10.72 -7.34 -6.43
C VAL A 28 10.77 -7.91 -5.03
N LEU A 29 10.22 -9.11 -4.85
CA LEU A 29 10.18 -9.83 -3.57
C LEU A 29 11.42 -10.72 -3.46
N GLU A 30 12.11 -10.65 -2.32
CA GLU A 30 13.34 -11.45 -2.11
C GLU A 30 13.06 -12.90 -1.70
N ASN A 31 11.89 -13.16 -1.10
CA ASN A 31 11.60 -14.43 -0.41
C ASN A 31 10.38 -15.18 -0.98
N ASP A 32 9.88 -14.77 -2.14
CA ASP A 32 8.77 -15.46 -2.81
C ASP A 32 9.20 -15.91 -4.21
N PRO A 33 9.53 -17.19 -4.42
CA PRO A 33 9.93 -17.70 -5.73
C PRO A 33 8.74 -17.92 -6.68
N THR A 34 7.50 -17.77 -6.22
CA THR A 34 6.29 -18.01 -7.02
C THR A 34 5.79 -16.75 -7.74
N THR A 35 6.19 -15.57 -7.26
CA THR A 35 5.73 -14.28 -7.77
C THR A 35 6.91 -13.48 -8.33
N LEU A 36 6.82 -13.07 -9.60
CA LEU A 36 7.89 -12.31 -10.25
C LEU A 36 7.96 -10.84 -9.79
N PHE A 37 6.82 -10.16 -9.67
CA PHE A 37 6.71 -8.77 -9.21
C PHE A 37 5.49 -8.60 -8.31
N THR A 38 5.55 -7.64 -7.39
CA THR A 38 4.42 -7.22 -6.57
C THR A 38 3.30 -6.68 -7.46
N SER A 39 2.24 -7.47 -7.62
CA SER A 39 1.07 -7.17 -8.45
C SER A 39 -0.12 -6.63 -7.66
N SER A 40 -0.07 -6.73 -6.32
CA SER A 40 -1.12 -6.31 -5.41
C SER A 40 -0.55 -5.78 -4.09
N GLY A 41 -1.38 -5.01 -3.38
CA GLY A 41 -1.12 -4.46 -2.06
C GLY A 41 -2.41 -4.21 -1.31
#